data_AF-A0AAN8SLK4-F1
#
_entry.id   AF-A0AAN8SLK4-F1
#
_cell.length_a   1.000
_cell.length_b   1.000
_cell.length_c   1.000
_cell.angle_alpha   90.00
_cell.angle_beta   90.00
_cell.angle_gamma   90.00
#
_symmetry.space_group_name_H-M   'P 1'
#
loop_
_entity.id
_entity.type
_entity.pdbx_description
1 polymer ?
#
loop_
_entity_poly.entity_id
_entity_poly.type
_entity_poly.pdbx_seq_one_letter_code
_entity_poly.pdbx_strand_id
1 'polypeptide(L)'
;MGGDPVFSESLCKELQKKFFQQRCELGRIGRRNMNRKLNLDIPQNNTFLLPRDILAAADHLIGLKFGMGALDDMNHLKNKRIRSVADLLQDQFGLALKMWFGGLYVEQFGIN
;
A
#
# COMPACT_ATOMS: atom_id res chain seq x y z
N MET A 1 -36.34 9.19 6.76
CA MET A 1 -35.98 7.96 6.04
C MET A 1 -34.65 8.22 5.38
N GLY A 2 -33.60 7.55 5.85
CA GLY A 2 -32.23 7.78 5.38
C GLY A 2 -32.14 7.45 3.89
N GLY A 3 -31.60 8.37 3.10
CA GLY A 3 -31.27 8.08 1.71
C GLY A 3 -30.20 7.00 1.70
N ASP A 4 -30.48 5.90 1.03
CA ASP A 4 -29.47 4.91 0.71
C ASP A 4 -28.28 5.63 0.06
N PRO A 5 -27.03 5.30 0.42
CA PRO A 5 -25.88 5.92 -0.24
C PRO A 5 -25.91 5.55 -1.71
N VAL A 6 -26.40 6.46 -2.55
CA VAL A 6 -26.32 6.32 -4.00
C VAL A 6 -24.85 6.42 -4.36
N PHE A 7 -24.21 5.28 -4.52
CA PHE A 7 -22.86 5.20 -5.04
C PHE A 7 -22.88 5.70 -6.49
N SER A 8 -22.51 6.96 -6.70
CA SER A 8 -22.39 7.50 -8.06
C SER A 8 -21.22 6.82 -8.78
N GLU A 9 -21.35 6.61 -10.10
CA GLU A 9 -20.24 6.11 -10.91
C GLU A 9 -18.97 6.97 -10.76
N SER A 10 -19.13 8.27 -10.53
CA SER A 10 -18.03 9.20 -10.29
C SER A 10 -17.24 8.86 -9.01
N LEU A 11 -17.92 8.55 -7.91
CA LEU A 11 -17.27 8.17 -6.65
C LEU A 11 -16.56 6.82 -6.79
N CYS A 12 -17.18 5.85 -7.48
CA CYS A 12 -16.57 4.56 -7.75
C CYS A 12 -15.29 4.71 -8.58
N LYS A 13 -15.32 5.53 -9.64
CA LYS A 13 -14.14 5.86 -10.46
C LYS A 13 -13.06 6.58 -9.65
N GLU A 14 -13.43 7.50 -8.77
CA GLU A 14 -12.46 8.23 -7.94
C GLU A 14 -11.81 7.36 -6.87
N LEU A 15 -12.59 6.52 -6.18
CA LEU A 15 -12.06 5.54 -5.23
C LEU A 15 -11.17 4.52 -5.94
N GLN A 16 -11.60 4.03 -7.11
CA GLN A 16 -10.79 3.12 -7.92
C GLN A 16 -9.49 3.79 -8.36
N LYS A 17 -9.53 5.07 -8.70
CA LYS A 17 -8.33 5.86 -9.00
C LYS A 17 -7.39 6.01 -7.81
N LYS A 18 -7.91 6.46 -6.66
CA LYS A 18 -7.10 6.75 -5.48
C LYS A 18 -6.49 5.50 -4.85
N PHE A 19 -7.25 4.41 -4.76
CA PHE A 19 -6.80 3.19 -4.07
C PHE A 19 -6.19 2.14 -5.01
N PHE A 20 -6.63 2.09 -6.28
CA PHE A 20 -6.24 1.01 -7.19
C PHE A 20 -5.53 1.48 -8.48
N GLN A 21 -5.64 2.75 -8.91
CA GLN A 21 -4.80 3.28 -10.01
C GLN A 21 -3.43 3.76 -9.53
N GLN A 22 -3.32 4.35 -8.33
CA GLN A 22 -2.01 4.45 -7.67
C GLN A 22 -1.64 3.05 -7.19
N ARG A 23 -0.76 2.38 -7.94
CA ARG A 23 -0.20 1.07 -7.61
C ARG A 23 0.51 1.16 -6.26
N CYS A 24 -0.22 0.93 -5.17
CA CYS A 24 0.34 0.85 -3.84
C CYS A 24 1.07 -0.49 -3.74
N GLU A 25 2.40 -0.44 -3.81
CA GLU A 25 3.25 -1.60 -3.65
C GLU A 25 3.52 -1.84 -2.17
N LEU A 26 3.06 -3.00 -1.68
CA LEU A 26 3.41 -3.53 -0.37
C LEU A 26 4.86 -4.04 -0.35
N GLY A 27 5.35 -4.44 -1.52
CA GLY A 27 6.59 -5.22 -1.64
C GLY A 27 6.46 -6.60 -0.97
N ARG A 28 7.54 -7.39 -1.05
CA ARG A 28 7.54 -8.77 -0.52
C ARG A 28 7.30 -8.84 0.99
N ILE A 29 7.91 -7.93 1.74
CA ILE A 29 7.79 -7.87 3.21
C ILE A 29 6.39 -7.40 3.61
N GLY A 30 5.87 -6.35 2.97
CA GLY A 30 4.52 -5.85 3.27
C GLY A 30 3.45 -6.90 3.00
N ARG A 31 3.52 -7.61 1.86
CA ARG A 31 2.60 -8.72 1.56
C ARG A 31 2.68 -9.83 2.61
N ARG A 32 3.89 -10.23 3.01
CA ARG A 32 4.07 -11.25 4.06
C ARG A 32 3.48 -10.82 5.41
N ASN A 33 3.69 -9.58 5.80
CA ASN A 33 3.17 -9.04 7.07
C ASN A 33 1.65 -8.93 7.04
N MET A 34 1.08 -8.44 5.94
CA MET A 34 -0.38 -8.35 5.73
C MET A 34 -1.03 -9.72 5.82
N ASN A 35 -0.50 -10.71 5.10
CA ASN A 35 -1.01 -12.08 5.14
C ASN A 35 -0.99 -12.67 6.55
N ARG A 36 0.12 -12.47 7.28
CA ARG A 36 0.23 -12.96 8.66
C ARG A 36 -0.72 -12.25 9.61
N LYS A 37 -0.91 -10.94 9.45
CA LYS A 37 -1.72 -10.13 10.37
C LYS A 37 -3.22 -10.34 10.16
N LEU A 38 -3.63 -10.49 8.91
CA LEU A 38 -5.03 -10.63 8.50
C LEU A 38 -5.43 -12.08 8.20
N ASN A 39 -4.53 -13.05 8.44
CA ASN A 39 -4.71 -14.46 8.11
C ASN A 39 -5.15 -14.70 6.65
N LEU A 40 -4.48 -14.03 5.71
CA LEU A 40 -4.74 -14.16 4.28
C LEU A 40 -3.74 -15.12 3.62
N ASP A 41 -4.25 -16.01 2.76
CA ASP A 41 -3.44 -16.86 1.89
C ASP A 41 -3.37 -16.26 0.48
N ILE A 42 -2.52 -15.26 0.30
CA ILE A 42 -2.27 -14.58 -0.97
C ILE A 42 -0.79 -14.81 -1.34
N PRO A 43 -0.46 -15.19 -2.58
CA PRO A 43 0.94 -15.46 -2.95
C PRO A 43 1.84 -14.24 -2.71
N GLN A 44 3.03 -14.48 -2.16
CA GLN A 44 4.03 -13.42 -1.90
C GLN A 44 4.52 -12.71 -3.17
N ASN A 45 4.32 -13.34 -4.34
CA ASN A 45 4.64 -12.74 -5.63
C ASN A 45 3.72 -11.57 -5.98
N ASN A 46 2.53 -11.48 -5.35
CA ASN A 46 1.64 -10.35 -5.53
C ASN A 46 2.04 -9.20 -4.60
N THR A 47 2.84 -8.28 -5.12
CA THR A 47 3.38 -7.13 -4.37
C THR A 47 2.43 -5.94 -4.29
N PHE A 48 1.31 -5.95 -5.02
CA PHE A 48 0.34 -4.85 -5.02
C PHE A 48 -0.76 -5.06 -3.99
N LEU A 49 -1.28 -3.96 -3.44
CA LEU A 49 -2.44 -3.96 -2.56
C LEU A 49 -3.70 -4.43 -3.32
N LEU A 50 -4.43 -5.38 -2.76
CA LEU A 50 -5.68 -5.91 -3.32
C LEU A 50 -6.90 -5.37 -2.55
N PRO A 51 -8.07 -5.25 -3.20
CA PRO A 51 -9.32 -4.91 -2.51
C PRO A 51 -9.62 -5.84 -1.32
N ARG A 52 -9.31 -7.13 -1.46
CA ARG A 52 -9.49 -8.14 -0.39
C ARG A 52 -8.70 -7.82 0.87
N ASP A 53 -7.52 -7.20 0.72
CA ASP A 53 -6.71 -6.81 1.87
C ASP A 53 -7.40 -5.72 2.70
N ILE A 54 -8.02 -4.76 2.03
CA ILE A 54 -8.74 -3.64 2.66
C ILE A 54 -9.96 -4.17 3.41
N LEU A 55 -10.71 -5.09 2.79
CA LEU A 55 -11.89 -5.69 3.41
C LEU A 55 -11.51 -6.47 4.68
N ALA A 56 -10.48 -7.34 4.58
CA ALA A 56 -10.02 -8.11 5.73
C ALA A 56 -9.46 -7.22 6.85
N ALA A 57 -8.81 -6.11 6.51
CA ALA A 57 -8.36 -5.12 7.48
C ALA A 57 -9.53 -4.44 8.20
N ALA A 58 -10.59 -4.07 7.46
CA ALA A 58 -11.80 -3.49 8.05
C ALA A 58 -12.51 -4.49 8.99
N ASP A 59 -12.67 -5.74 8.56
CA ASP A 59 -13.26 -6.81 9.40
C ASP A 59 -12.44 -7.03 10.66
N HIS A 60 -11.10 -7.03 10.54
CA HIS A 60 -10.21 -7.16 11.69
C HIS A 60 -10.35 -5.99 12.68
N LEU A 61 -10.47 -4.75 12.18
CA LEU A 61 -10.70 -3.57 13.02
C LEU A 61 -12.05 -3.61 13.74
N ILE A 62 -13.10 -4.08 13.06
CA ILE A 62 -14.42 -4.28 13.66
C ILE A 62 -14.33 -5.35 14.76
N GLY A 63 -13.68 -6.49 14.50
CA GLY A 63 -13.45 -7.53 15.49
C GLY A 63 -12.73 -7.03 16.74
N LEU A 64 -11.68 -6.23 16.57
CA LEU A 64 -10.96 -5.60 17.69
C LEU A 64 -11.87 -4.68 18.53
N LYS A 65 -12.78 -3.93 17.88
CA LYS A 65 -13.75 -3.09 18.60
C LYS A 65 -14.69 -3.90 19.49
N PHE A 66 -15.03 -5.14 19.09
CA PHE A 66 -15.85 -6.06 19.88
C PHE A 66 -15.04 -6.95 20.84
N GLY A 67 -13.74 -6.67 21.03
CA GLY A 67 -12.86 -7.43 21.91
C GLY A 67 -12.41 -8.79 21.35
N MET A 68 -12.71 -9.07 20.08
CA MET A 68 -12.23 -10.26 19.38
C MET A 68 -10.87 -9.97 18.73
N GLY A 69 -9.80 -10.19 19.48
CA GLY A 69 -8.42 -10.07 19.02
C GLY A 69 -7.51 -9.36 20.03
N ALA A 70 -6.20 -9.43 19.80
CA ALA A 70 -5.20 -8.72 20.59
C ALA A 70 -4.79 -7.42 19.88
N LEU A 71 -4.73 -6.32 20.63
CA LEU A 71 -4.10 -5.09 20.14
C LEU A 71 -2.62 -5.36 19.87
N ASP A 72 -2.13 -4.89 18.73
CA ASP A 72 -0.70 -4.97 18.44
C ASP A 72 0.08 -4.01 19.35
N ASP A 73 1.16 -4.51 19.93
CA ASP A 73 2.16 -3.65 20.52
C ASP A 73 2.99 -2.99 19.42
N MET A 74 2.78 -1.68 19.25
CA MET A 74 3.52 -0.84 18.32
C MET A 74 5.03 -0.83 18.61
N ASN A 75 5.45 -1.12 19.84
CA ASN A 75 6.85 -1.15 20.22
C ASN A 75 7.53 -2.50 19.92
N HIS A 76 6.76 -3.52 19.53
CA HIS A 76 7.34 -4.82 19.19
C HIS A 76 8.31 -4.64 18.02
N LEU A 77 9.59 -4.99 18.20
CA LEU A 77 10.66 -4.74 17.22
C LEU A 77 10.36 -5.28 15.82
N LYS A 78 9.56 -6.34 15.70
CA LYS A 78 9.04 -6.87 14.41
C LYS A 78 8.20 -5.86 13.60
N ASN A 79 7.64 -4.85 14.25
CA ASN A 79 6.89 -3.76 13.64
C ASN A 79 7.77 -2.53 13.35
N LYS A 80 9.05 -2.55 13.74
CA LYS A 80 10.04 -1.52 13.40
C LYS A 80 10.93 -2.01 12.26
N ARG A 81 11.00 -1.23 11.18
CA ARG A 81 11.96 -1.46 10.08
C ARG A 81 13.23 -0.69 10.38
N ILE A 82 14.33 -1.40 10.61
CA ILE A 82 15.67 -0.78 10.68
C ILE A 82 16.11 -0.50 9.24
N ARG A 83 16.55 0.73 8.96
CA ARG A 83 17.21 1.10 7.69
C ARG A 83 18.65 1.47 7.99
N SER A 84 19.58 0.90 7.24
CA SER A 84 20.99 1.29 7.29
C SER A 84 21.23 2.57 6.49
N VAL A 85 22.39 3.20 6.68
CA VAL A 85 22.82 4.35 5.86
C VAL A 85 22.91 3.97 4.38
N ALA A 86 23.33 2.74 4.07
CA ALA A 86 23.37 2.23 2.71
C ALA A 86 21.97 2.12 2.08
N ASP A 87 20.96 1.66 2.82
CA ASP A 87 19.57 1.59 2.32
C ASP A 87 19.03 2.99 2.00
N LEU A 88 19.33 3.97 2.86
CA LEU A 88 18.92 5.37 2.65
C LEU A 88 19.61 5.97 1.43
N LEU A 89 20.91 5.72 1.25
CA LEU A 89 21.65 6.15 0.07
C LEU A 89 21.11 5.51 -1.20
N GLN A 90 20.80 4.21 -1.18
CA GLN A 90 20.24 3.50 -2.33
C GLN A 90 18.89 4.10 -2.77
N ASP A 91 18.02 4.45 -1.83
CA ASP A 91 16.76 5.15 -2.12
C ASP A 91 17.01 6.52 -2.77
N GLN A 92 17.98 7.30 -2.28
CA GLN A 92 18.34 8.60 -2.85
C GLN A 92 18.94 8.48 -4.26
N PHE A 93 19.84 7.52 -4.48
CA PHE A 93 20.41 7.27 -5.81
C PHE A 93 19.34 6.80 -6.80
N GLY A 94 18.40 5.96 -6.37
CA GLY A 94 17.28 5.52 -7.21
C GLY A 94 16.41 6.69 -7.68
N LEU A 95 16.11 7.64 -6.78
CA LEU A 95 15.38 8.86 -7.12
C LEU A 95 16.17 9.76 -8.07
N ALA A 96 17.45 10.00 -7.76
CA ALA A 96 18.33 10.81 -8.61
C ALA A 96 18.43 10.23 -10.02
N LEU A 97 18.62 8.92 -10.14
CA LEU A 97 18.72 8.24 -11.43
C LEU A 97 17.40 8.33 -12.21
N LYS A 98 16.26 8.18 -11.54
CA LYS A 98 14.94 8.34 -12.17
C LYS A 98 14.72 9.77 -12.69
N MET A 99 15.17 10.78 -11.94
CA MET A 99 15.12 12.19 -12.38
C MET A 99 16.02 12.44 -13.59
N TRP A 100 17.24 11.91 -13.57
CA TRP A 100 18.19 12.01 -14.69
C TRP A 100 17.66 11.37 -15.97
N PHE A 101 17.12 10.15 -15.89
CA PHE A 101 16.51 9.51 -17.05
C PHE A 101 15.26 10.25 -17.52
N GLY A 102 14.43 10.76 -16.61
CA GLY A 102 13.29 11.61 -16.97
C GLY A 102 13.70 12.86 -17.75
N GLY A 103 14.76 13.55 -17.32
CA GLY A 103 15.33 14.70 -18.01
C GLY A 103 15.86 14.35 -19.41
N LEU A 104 16.60 13.25 -19.54
CA LEU A 104 17.10 12.76 -20.83
C LEU A 104 15.98 12.40 -21.80
N TYR A 105 14.87 11.83 -21.33
CA TYR A 105 13.71 11.55 -22.16
C TYR A 105 13.02 12.83 -22.66
N VAL A 106 12.95 13.88 -21.84
CA VAL A 106 12.39 15.18 -22.24
C VAL A 106 13.32 15.90 -23.24
N GLU A 107 14.63 15.88 -23.01
CA GLU A 107 15.61 16.50 -23.92
C GLU A 107 15.75 15.76 -25.26
N GLN A 108 15.67 14.42 -25.28
CA GLN A 108 15.82 13.64 -26.52
C GLN A 108 14.54 13.55 -27.35
N PHE A 109 13.35 13.61 -26.74
CA PHE A 109 12.08 13.41 -27.44
C PHE A 109 11.16 14.64 -27.48
N GLY A 110 11.57 15.78 -26.92
CA GLY A 110 10.97 17.09 -27.20
C GLY A 110 9.45 17.14 -27.01
N ILE A 111 8.92 16.49 -25.97
CA ILE A 111 7.50 16.55 -25.65
C ILE A 111 7.28 17.80 -24.79
N ASN A 112 6.68 18.85 -25.38
CA ASN A 112 6.16 20.02 -24.65
C ASN A 112 4.93 19.64 -23.81
#